data_AF-A0A2N9L2L7-F1
#
_entry.id   AF-A0A2N9L2L7-F1
#
_cell.length_a   1.000
_cell.length_b   1.000
_cell.length_c   1.000
_cell.angle_alpha   90.00
_cell.angle_beta   90.00
_cell.angle_gamma   90.00
#
_symmetry.space_group_name_H-M   'P 1'
#
loop_
_entity.id
_entity.type
_entity.pdbx_description
1 polymer ?
#
loop_
_entity_poly.entity_id
_entity_poly.type
_entity_poly.pdbx_seq_one_letter_code
_entity_poly.pdbx_strand_id
1 'polypeptide(L)'
;MRKLIAFIVELLLAAGLGLGIWHWWRASRATGKLPELRAVMKDEDEPRPIEPTLALQVNEDEEATVFPGTPVWFQLSAANEAAMNDVAGTRMLAAKIERLKSDVAQGHAPPESLQRAMADYQKRTAPSTITLGDASHPWTEAVQFVVRDDQGGEKPLPFALKLLGDQSATVKLDTVYTAQTNFGNRSVDIAPGTYSIAACLGATGSWRGRACSDAVKLTVELRPGKLTPDQQLALDRQKARYGLLAGDYDAIESYGRELVKADKNSGPGHIYLGEAGLGKVKNDVALQEFVTARMLYNRQNPNVGEQPMYLITRINQLLEKMLGTK
;
A
#
# COMPACT_ATOMS: atom_id res chain seq x y z
N MET A 1 36.09 17.18 11.00
CA MET A 1 34.91 18.07 11.09
C MET A 1 33.64 17.48 10.46
N ARG A 2 33.64 16.92 9.24
CA ARG A 2 32.41 16.32 8.63
C ARG A 2 31.80 15.13 9.40
N LYS A 3 32.62 14.33 10.10
CA LYS A 3 32.14 13.19 10.90
C LYS A 3 31.43 13.58 12.21
N LEU A 4 31.67 14.80 12.71
CA LEU A 4 31.02 15.30 13.92
C LEU A 4 29.59 15.81 13.62
N ILE A 5 29.37 16.32 12.41
CA ILE A 5 28.08 16.87 11.99
C ILE A 5 27.07 15.76 11.70
N ALA A 6 27.49 14.65 11.08
CA ALA A 6 26.61 13.49 10.85
C ALA A 6 26.14 12.85 12.17
N PHE A 7 27.01 12.78 13.18
CA PHE A 7 26.68 12.22 14.49
C PHE A 7 25.71 13.11 15.28
N ILE A 8 25.78 14.44 15.10
CA ILE A 8 24.86 15.40 15.73
C ILE A 8 23.48 15.37 15.06
N VAL A 9 23.40 15.14 13.75
CA VAL A 9 22.13 15.05 13.01
C VAL A 9 21.39 13.74 13.33
N GLU A 10 22.09 12.61 13.48
CA GLU A 10 21.49 11.35 13.93
C GLU A 10 21.01 11.41 15.39
N LEU A 11 21.74 12.09 16.28
CA LEU A 11 21.31 12.31 17.67
C LEU A 11 20.10 13.25 17.77
N LEU A 12 19.98 14.24 16.88
CA LEU A 12 18.82 15.15 16.83
C LEU A 12 17.57 14.49 16.20
N LEU A 13 17.74 13.57 15.24
CA LEU A 13 16.63 12.79 14.66
C LEU A 13 16.09 11.73 15.63
N ALA A 14 16.98 11.06 16.38
CA ALA A 14 16.57 10.12 17.43
C ALA A 14 15.93 10.83 18.65
N ALA A 15 16.41 12.03 18.99
CA ALA A 15 15.80 12.86 20.02
C ALA A 15 14.44 13.43 19.56
N GLY A 16 14.26 13.79 18.29
CA GLY A 16 13.01 14.34 17.75
C GLY A 16 11.84 13.36 17.78
N LEU A 17 12.09 12.07 17.50
CA LEU A 17 11.05 11.03 17.55
C LEU A 17 10.78 10.54 18.99
N GLY A 18 11.82 10.45 19.83
CA GLY A 18 11.68 10.08 21.24
C GLY A 18 10.99 11.17 22.10
N LEU A 19 11.25 12.46 21.81
CA LEU A 19 10.65 13.57 22.54
C LEU A 19 9.18 13.78 22.17
N GLY A 20 8.76 13.53 20.92
CA GLY A 20 7.35 13.62 20.52
C GLY A 20 6.46 12.63 21.28
N ILE A 21 6.90 11.38 21.39
CA ILE A 21 6.18 10.32 22.10
C ILE A 21 6.26 10.54 23.62
N TRP A 22 7.40 11.00 24.14
CA TRP A 22 7.57 11.30 25.57
C TRP A 22 6.79 12.55 26.04
N HIS A 23 6.75 13.63 25.25
CA HIS A 23 5.95 14.81 25.57
C HIS A 23 4.45 14.53 25.45
N TRP A 24 4.03 13.72 24.48
CA TRP A 24 2.64 13.22 24.39
C TRP A 24 2.27 12.39 25.62
N TRP A 25 3.17 11.53 26.10
CA TRP A 25 2.97 10.71 27.30
C TRP A 25 3.08 11.47 28.63
N ARG A 26 3.86 12.56 28.70
CA ARG A 26 3.93 13.44 29.89
C ARG A 26 2.76 14.44 29.96
N ALA A 27 2.31 14.95 28.81
CA ALA A 27 1.16 15.86 28.73
C ALA A 27 -0.16 15.16 29.12
N SER A 28 -0.29 13.85 28.85
CA SER A 28 -1.47 13.06 29.24
C SER A 28 -1.52 12.72 30.74
N ARG A 29 -0.39 12.76 31.45
CA ARG A 29 -0.34 12.57 32.91
C ARG A 29 -0.51 13.88 33.72
N ALA A 30 -0.13 15.02 33.16
CA ALA A 30 -0.18 16.30 33.88
C ALA A 30 -1.56 16.96 33.92
N THR A 31 -2.47 16.61 33.00
CA THR A 31 -3.78 17.26 32.86
C THR A 31 -4.94 16.48 33.49
N GLY A 32 -4.71 15.26 33.99
CA GLY A 32 -5.76 14.41 34.58
C GLY A 32 -6.92 14.07 33.63
N LYS A 33 -6.80 14.45 32.36
CA LYS A 33 -7.78 14.24 31.30
C LYS A 33 -7.04 13.51 30.19
N LEU A 34 -7.18 12.20 30.17
CA LEU A 34 -7.11 11.47 28.91
C LEU A 34 -7.98 12.26 27.91
N PRO A 35 -7.57 12.44 26.64
CA PRO A 35 -8.53 12.88 25.64
C PRO A 35 -9.71 11.93 25.81
N GLU A 36 -10.88 12.48 26.12
CA GLU A 36 -12.10 11.73 25.95
C GLU A 36 -12.01 11.27 24.50
N LEU A 37 -11.68 9.99 24.31
CA LEU A 37 -12.20 9.23 23.21
C LEU A 37 -13.70 9.40 23.40
N ARG A 38 -14.24 10.50 22.87
CA ARG A 38 -15.54 10.49 22.27
C ARG A 38 -15.40 9.46 21.17
N ALA A 39 -15.50 8.19 21.56
CA ALA A 39 -16.28 7.25 20.82
C ALA A 39 -17.61 7.97 20.66
N VAL A 40 -17.69 8.74 19.58
CA VAL A 40 -18.97 9.05 18.99
C VAL A 40 -19.49 7.66 18.71
N MET A 41 -20.30 7.14 19.63
CA MET A 41 -21.23 6.05 19.34
C MET A 41 -22.14 6.63 18.26
N LYS A 42 -21.63 6.67 17.03
CA LYS A 42 -22.44 6.72 15.83
C LYS A 42 -23.32 5.48 15.96
N ASP A 43 -24.63 5.66 16.01
CA ASP A 43 -25.62 4.59 16.11
C ASP A 43 -25.11 3.33 15.38
N GLU A 44 -24.69 2.31 16.14
CA GLU A 44 -24.21 1.03 15.59
C GLU A 44 -25.33 0.24 14.90
N ASP A 45 -26.56 0.79 14.95
CA ASP A 45 -27.79 0.21 14.46
C ASP A 45 -28.11 0.56 12.99
N GLU A 46 -27.54 1.64 12.43
CA GLU A 46 -27.75 1.94 11.02
C GLU A 46 -26.82 1.10 10.11
N PRO A 47 -27.36 0.36 9.12
CA PRO A 47 -26.55 -0.31 8.11
C PRO A 47 -25.66 0.71 7.41
N ARG A 48 -24.34 0.55 7.51
CA ARG A 48 -23.41 1.40 6.77
C ARG A 48 -23.61 1.16 5.26
N PRO A 49 -23.56 2.21 4.43
CA PRO A 49 -23.59 2.01 2.99
C PRO A 49 -22.41 1.12 2.59
N ILE A 50 -22.70 0.08 1.81
CA ILE A 50 -21.71 -0.89 1.33
C ILE A 50 -20.98 -0.23 0.15
N GLU A 51 -19.93 0.51 0.46
CA GLU A 51 -19.12 1.25 -0.52
C GLU A 51 -17.67 0.77 -0.46
N PRO A 52 -16.97 0.72 -1.61
CA PRO A 52 -15.56 0.39 -1.62
C PRO A 52 -14.75 1.56 -1.06
N THR A 53 -13.91 1.31 -0.07
CA THR A 53 -12.92 2.27 0.41
C THR A 53 -11.70 2.19 -0.51
N LEU A 54 -11.25 3.35 -1.01
CA LEU A 54 -10.07 3.44 -1.86
C LEU A 54 -8.92 4.13 -1.12
N ALA A 55 -7.72 3.55 -1.22
CA ALA A 55 -6.48 4.16 -0.77
C ALA A 55 -5.52 4.29 -1.95
N LEU A 56 -4.81 5.42 -2.02
CA LEU A 56 -3.88 5.73 -3.09
C LEU A 56 -2.52 6.05 -2.49
N GLN A 57 -1.47 5.57 -3.15
CA GLN A 57 -0.08 5.96 -2.89
C GLN A 57 0.58 6.33 -4.21
N VAL A 58 1.51 7.28 -4.18
CA VAL A 58 2.37 7.67 -5.29
C VAL A 58 3.80 7.28 -4.96
N ASN A 59 4.43 6.49 -5.83
CA ASN A 59 5.77 5.96 -5.62
C ASN A 59 5.97 5.28 -4.24
N GLU A 60 4.93 4.58 -3.75
CA GLU A 60 4.90 3.86 -2.44
C GLU A 60 4.71 4.75 -1.20
N ASP A 61 4.56 6.05 -1.38
CA ASP A 61 4.31 7.02 -0.31
C ASP A 61 3.01 7.82 -0.56
N GLU A 62 2.61 8.68 0.39
CA GLU A 62 1.49 9.61 0.22
C GLU A 62 1.91 10.90 -0.53
N GLU A 63 3.21 11.18 -0.58
CA GLU A 63 3.79 12.29 -1.31
C GLU A 63 5.04 11.86 -2.07
N ALA A 64 5.22 12.38 -3.30
CA ALA A 64 6.41 12.15 -4.09
C ALA A 64 6.90 13.43 -4.75
N THR A 65 8.22 13.59 -4.82
CA THR A 65 8.87 14.67 -5.58
C THR A 65 9.70 14.07 -6.71
N VAL A 66 9.48 14.55 -7.93
CA VAL A 66 10.14 14.07 -9.14
C VAL A 66 10.56 15.22 -10.06
N PHE A 67 11.44 14.93 -11.03
CA PHE A 67 11.74 15.84 -12.12
C PHE A 67 11.05 15.36 -13.40
N PRO A 68 10.85 16.24 -14.40
CA PRO A 68 10.46 15.83 -15.74
C PRO A 68 11.37 14.73 -16.27
N GLY A 69 10.80 13.67 -16.84
CA GLY A 69 11.54 12.50 -17.32
C GLY A 69 11.75 11.38 -16.29
N THR A 70 11.22 11.53 -15.08
CA THR A 70 11.23 10.50 -14.02
C THR A 70 9.96 9.66 -14.11
N PRO A 71 10.03 8.33 -13.94
CA PRO A 71 8.84 7.50 -13.85
C PRO A 71 8.02 7.81 -12.60
N VAL A 72 6.70 7.71 -12.72
CA VAL A 72 5.77 7.80 -11.59
C VAL A 72 4.81 6.62 -11.67
N TRP A 73 4.49 6.03 -10.53
CA TRP A 73 3.42 5.05 -10.41
C TRP A 73 2.54 5.36 -9.21
N PHE A 74 1.30 4.92 -9.33
CA PHE A 74 0.25 5.05 -8.35
C PHE A 74 -0.23 3.66 -7.98
N GLN A 75 -0.18 3.34 -6.70
CA GLN A 75 -0.69 2.10 -6.16
C GLN A 75 -2.08 2.36 -5.60
N LEU A 76 -3.10 1.77 -6.23
CA LEU A 76 -4.48 1.87 -5.81
C LEU A 76 -4.87 0.59 -5.08
N SER A 77 -5.35 0.74 -3.85
CA SER A 77 -5.94 -0.32 -3.06
C SER A 77 -7.44 -0.10 -2.91
N ALA A 78 -8.24 -1.14 -3.09
CA ALA A 78 -9.68 -1.14 -2.86
C ALA A 78 -10.04 -2.19 -1.81
N ALA A 79 -10.84 -1.80 -0.82
CA ALA A 79 -11.30 -2.65 0.26
C ALA A 79 -12.79 -2.47 0.52
N ASN A 80 -13.40 -3.39 1.26
CA ASN A 80 -14.77 -3.29 1.73
C ASN A 80 -14.78 -3.18 3.25
N GLU A 81 -14.55 -1.97 3.76
CA GLU A 81 -14.52 -1.73 5.21
C GLU A 81 -15.89 -1.97 5.87
N ALA A 82 -16.99 -1.80 5.13
CA ALA A 82 -18.32 -2.15 5.62
C ALA A 82 -18.39 -3.63 6.01
N ALA A 83 -17.83 -4.54 5.21
CA ALA A 83 -17.76 -5.95 5.53
C ALA A 83 -16.97 -6.24 6.83
N MET A 84 -15.83 -5.56 7.03
CA MET A 84 -15.03 -5.73 8.25
C MET A 84 -15.80 -5.28 9.50
N ASN A 85 -16.53 -4.17 9.39
CA ASN A 85 -17.40 -3.67 10.45
C ASN A 85 -18.59 -4.61 10.70
N ASP A 86 -19.18 -5.18 9.65
CA ASP A 86 -20.28 -6.15 9.77
C ASP A 86 -19.86 -7.39 10.55
N VAL A 87 -18.64 -7.90 10.33
CA VAL A 87 -18.10 -9.03 11.10
C VAL A 87 -17.88 -8.65 12.57
N ALA A 88 -17.37 -7.45 12.85
CA ALA A 88 -17.22 -6.97 14.23
C ALA A 88 -18.59 -6.84 14.94
N GLY A 89 -19.58 -6.24 14.27
CA GLY A 89 -20.95 -6.11 14.78
C GLY A 89 -21.63 -7.47 14.98
N THR A 90 -21.41 -8.42 14.08
CA THR A 90 -21.94 -9.79 14.20
C THR A 90 -21.36 -10.52 15.42
N ARG A 91 -20.06 -10.32 15.73
CA ARG A 91 -19.45 -10.86 16.95
C ARG A 91 -20.05 -10.25 18.22
N MET A 92 -20.31 -8.93 18.22
CA MET A 92 -20.97 -8.26 19.34
C MET A 92 -22.41 -8.73 19.53
N LEU A 93 -23.17 -8.91 18.45
CA LEU A 93 -24.52 -9.47 18.48
C LEU A 93 -24.54 -10.92 18.99
N ALA A 94 -23.58 -11.76 18.60
CA ALA A 94 -23.46 -13.11 19.13
C ALA A 94 -23.25 -13.10 20.66
N ALA A 95 -22.34 -12.25 21.16
CA ALA A 95 -22.12 -12.08 22.59
C ALA A 95 -23.36 -11.54 23.32
N LYS A 96 -24.10 -10.61 22.70
CA LYS A 96 -25.37 -10.08 23.23
C LYS A 96 -26.45 -11.16 23.29
N ILE A 97 -26.56 -12.01 22.27
CA ILE A 97 -27.50 -13.14 22.23
C ILE A 97 -27.21 -14.10 23.40
N GLU A 98 -25.95 -14.46 23.64
CA GLU A 98 -25.59 -15.34 24.75
C GLU A 98 -25.94 -14.73 26.13
N ARG A 99 -25.73 -13.42 26.32
CA ARG A 99 -26.18 -12.72 27.53
C ARG A 99 -27.71 -12.72 27.67
N LEU A 100 -28.42 -12.35 26.60
CA LEU A 100 -29.88 -12.29 26.57
C LEU A 100 -30.54 -13.67 26.79
N LYS A 101 -29.92 -14.76 26.35
CA LYS A 101 -30.40 -16.12 26.66
C LYS A 101 -30.44 -16.36 28.18
N SER A 102 -29.38 -15.97 28.89
CA SER A 102 -29.32 -16.07 30.35
C SER A 102 -30.33 -15.13 31.02
N ASP A 103 -30.43 -13.88 30.57
CA ASP A 103 -31.33 -12.88 31.17
C ASP A 103 -32.81 -13.24 30.97
N VAL A 104 -33.18 -13.78 29.80
CA VAL A 104 -34.55 -14.28 29.55
C VAL A 104 -34.84 -15.52 30.40
N ALA A 105 -33.87 -16.45 30.53
CA ALA A 105 -34.04 -17.64 31.37
C ALA A 105 -34.23 -17.30 32.85
N GLN A 106 -33.65 -16.19 33.32
CA GLN A 106 -33.78 -15.67 34.68
C GLN A 106 -34.96 -14.71 34.87
N GLY A 107 -35.69 -14.37 33.81
CA GLY A 107 -36.82 -13.42 33.85
C GLY A 107 -36.41 -11.94 33.94
N HIS A 108 -35.14 -11.61 33.73
CA HIS A 108 -34.62 -10.24 33.75
C HIS A 108 -34.80 -9.50 32.41
N ALA A 109 -35.14 -10.21 31.34
CA ALA A 109 -35.40 -9.63 30.02
C ALA A 109 -36.61 -10.29 29.32
N PRO A 110 -37.37 -9.56 28.49
CA PRO A 110 -38.48 -10.12 27.74
C PRO A 110 -37.96 -11.00 26.58
N PRO A 111 -38.63 -12.13 26.26
CA PRO A 111 -38.25 -13.02 25.15
C PRO A 111 -38.15 -12.32 23.78
N GLU A 112 -38.95 -11.27 23.58
CA GLU A 112 -38.93 -10.45 22.36
C GLU A 112 -37.57 -9.79 22.10
N SER A 113 -36.82 -9.44 23.14
CA SER A 113 -35.49 -8.85 23.00
C SER A 113 -34.48 -9.85 22.44
N LEU A 114 -34.57 -11.12 22.86
CA LEU A 114 -33.77 -12.21 22.32
C LEU A 114 -34.15 -12.51 20.86
N GLN A 115 -35.45 -12.55 20.55
CA GLN A 115 -35.93 -12.74 19.17
C GLN A 115 -35.46 -11.63 18.23
N ARG A 116 -35.54 -10.36 18.66
CA ARG A 116 -35.01 -9.21 17.90
C ARG A 116 -33.51 -9.35 17.65
N ALA A 117 -32.72 -9.63 18.70
CA ALA A 117 -31.28 -9.81 18.56
C ALA A 117 -30.90 -10.97 17.62
N MET A 118 -31.63 -12.10 17.68
CA MET A 118 -31.44 -13.23 16.77
C MET A 118 -31.81 -12.90 15.32
N ALA A 119 -32.89 -12.15 15.10
CA ALA A 119 -33.28 -11.69 13.77
C ALA A 119 -32.25 -10.71 13.18
N ASP A 120 -31.72 -9.78 14.00
CA ASP A 120 -30.68 -8.85 13.57
C ASP A 120 -29.36 -9.58 13.27
N TYR A 121 -29.01 -10.58 14.08
CA TYR A 121 -27.86 -11.45 13.83
C TYR A 121 -28.00 -12.20 12.49
N GLN A 122 -29.15 -12.82 12.23
CA GLN A 122 -29.41 -13.51 10.95
C GLN A 122 -29.38 -12.58 9.74
N LYS A 123 -29.79 -11.31 9.89
CA LYS A 123 -29.68 -10.32 8.82
C LYS A 123 -28.22 -9.92 8.53
N ARG A 124 -27.35 -9.89 9.53
CA ARG A 124 -25.94 -9.44 9.41
C ARG A 124 -24.94 -10.57 9.15
N THR A 125 -25.32 -11.84 9.26
CA THR A 125 -24.41 -12.99 9.08
C THR A 125 -23.95 -13.24 7.65
N ALA A 126 -24.59 -12.64 6.64
CA ALA A 126 -24.04 -12.60 5.29
C ALA A 126 -23.17 -11.33 5.17
N PRO A 127 -21.82 -11.42 5.24
CA PRO A 127 -20.98 -10.23 5.12
C PRO A 127 -21.26 -9.55 3.79
N SER A 128 -21.38 -8.22 3.83
CA SER A 128 -21.52 -7.40 2.65
C SER A 128 -20.36 -7.67 1.70
N THR A 129 -20.63 -7.97 0.42
CA THR A 129 -19.58 -8.20 -0.58
C THR A 129 -19.77 -7.28 -1.77
N ILE A 130 -18.65 -6.81 -2.33
CA ILE A 130 -18.65 -5.99 -3.54
C ILE A 130 -17.85 -6.74 -4.60
N THR A 131 -18.47 -7.08 -5.72
CA THR A 131 -17.75 -7.62 -6.87
C THR A 131 -17.38 -6.47 -7.80
N LEU A 132 -16.09 -6.31 -8.07
CA LEU A 132 -15.54 -5.37 -9.03
C LEU A 132 -15.21 -6.10 -10.33
N GLY A 133 -15.58 -5.48 -11.47
CA GLY A 133 -15.30 -6.01 -12.80
C GLY A 133 -16.14 -7.22 -13.17
N ASP A 134 -15.95 -7.66 -14.41
CA ASP A 134 -16.49 -8.91 -14.94
C ASP A 134 -15.52 -9.50 -16.00
N ALA A 135 -15.92 -10.60 -16.64
CA ALA A 135 -15.06 -11.29 -17.61
C ALA A 135 -14.76 -10.47 -18.88
N SER A 136 -15.60 -9.48 -19.21
CA SER A 136 -15.47 -8.64 -20.41
C SER A 136 -14.93 -7.24 -20.08
N HIS A 137 -15.16 -6.74 -18.86
CA HIS A 137 -14.76 -5.42 -18.41
C HIS A 137 -13.98 -5.53 -17.08
N PRO A 138 -12.64 -5.58 -17.15
CA PRO A 138 -11.80 -5.51 -15.97
C PRO A 138 -12.14 -4.29 -15.12
N TRP A 139 -12.18 -4.45 -13.80
CA TRP A 139 -12.53 -3.35 -12.90
C TRP A 139 -11.59 -2.15 -13.00
N THR A 140 -10.34 -2.37 -13.41
CA THR A 140 -9.32 -1.35 -13.63
C THR A 140 -9.69 -0.35 -14.72
N GLU A 141 -10.57 -0.71 -15.66
CA GLU A 141 -11.08 0.21 -16.70
C GLU A 141 -12.05 1.26 -16.14
N ALA A 142 -12.67 0.98 -14.99
CA ALA A 142 -13.55 1.93 -14.29
C ALA A 142 -12.78 2.91 -13.38
N VAL A 143 -11.45 2.80 -13.31
CA VAL A 143 -10.59 3.68 -12.52
C VAL A 143 -10.23 4.92 -13.32
N GLN A 144 -10.51 6.09 -12.74
CA GLN A 144 -10.13 7.39 -13.30
C GLN A 144 -9.24 8.16 -12.34
N PHE A 145 -8.17 8.73 -12.86
CA PHE A 145 -7.27 9.60 -12.10
C PHE A 145 -7.59 11.07 -12.39
N VAL A 146 -7.70 11.86 -11.32
CA VAL A 146 -8.06 13.28 -11.39
C VAL A 146 -7.10 14.11 -10.56
N VAL A 147 -6.88 15.35 -10.99
CA VAL A 147 -6.26 16.40 -10.17
C VAL A 147 -7.37 17.14 -9.45
N ARG A 148 -7.27 17.23 -8.12
CA ARG A 148 -8.15 18.03 -7.27
C ARG A 148 -7.55 19.40 -7.01
N ASP A 149 -8.36 20.44 -7.15
CA ASP A 149 -8.01 21.78 -6.67
C ASP A 149 -8.44 21.98 -5.21
N ASP A 150 -8.02 23.09 -4.61
CA ASP A 150 -8.28 23.44 -3.22
C ASP A 150 -9.77 23.65 -2.90
N GLN A 151 -10.62 23.80 -3.92
CA GLN A 151 -12.07 23.96 -3.80
C GLN A 151 -12.82 22.64 -4.04
N GLY A 152 -12.10 21.52 -4.23
CA GLY A 152 -12.67 20.20 -4.50
C GLY A 152 -13.08 19.99 -5.97
N GLY A 153 -12.73 20.92 -6.87
CA GLY A 153 -12.92 20.76 -8.30
C GLY A 153 -11.99 19.67 -8.85
N GLU A 154 -12.51 18.83 -9.75
CA GLU A 154 -11.76 17.71 -10.34
C GLU A 154 -11.48 17.99 -11.82
N LYS A 155 -10.22 17.82 -12.21
CA LYS A 155 -9.74 17.95 -13.60
C LYS A 155 -9.06 16.65 -14.04
N PRO A 156 -9.12 16.30 -15.34
CA PRO A 156 -8.35 15.16 -15.84
C PRO A 156 -6.85 15.30 -15.55
N LEU A 157 -6.20 14.18 -15.29
CA LEU A 157 -4.75 14.13 -15.12
C LEU A 157 -4.03 14.66 -16.39
N PRO A 158 -3.00 15.51 -16.27
CA PRO A 158 -2.34 16.12 -17.44
C PRO A 158 -1.40 15.15 -18.19
N PHE A 159 -1.37 13.88 -17.81
CA PHE A 159 -0.57 12.83 -18.44
C PHE A 159 -1.31 11.49 -18.37
N ALA A 160 -1.00 10.60 -19.30
CA ALA A 160 -1.61 9.27 -19.35
C ALA A 160 -0.94 8.31 -18.35
N LEU A 161 -1.75 7.43 -17.76
CA LEU A 161 -1.31 6.31 -16.94
C LEU A 161 -1.63 5.00 -17.66
N LYS A 162 -0.77 4.01 -17.49
CA LYS A 162 -0.99 2.63 -17.95
C LYS A 162 -1.09 1.71 -16.75
N LEU A 163 -1.94 0.70 -16.84
CA LEU A 163 -1.93 -0.42 -15.91
C LEU A 163 -0.56 -1.10 -15.94
N LEU A 164 0.01 -1.36 -14.76
CA LEU A 164 1.30 -2.01 -14.59
C LEU A 164 1.10 -3.40 -14.00
N GLY A 165 1.63 -4.41 -14.70
CA GLY A 165 1.52 -5.82 -14.34
C GLY A 165 0.16 -6.44 -14.66
N ASP A 166 0.07 -7.74 -14.44
CA ASP A 166 -1.17 -8.49 -14.63
C ASP A 166 -2.05 -8.36 -13.40
N GLN A 167 -3.36 -8.17 -13.62
CA GLN A 167 -4.35 -8.04 -12.57
C GLN A 167 -5.56 -8.90 -12.89
N SER A 168 -6.17 -9.46 -11.85
CA SER A 168 -7.45 -10.15 -11.99
C SER A 168 -8.51 -9.19 -12.52
N ALA A 169 -9.14 -9.56 -13.65
CA ALA A 169 -10.21 -8.76 -14.25
C ALA A 169 -11.41 -8.57 -13.29
N THR A 170 -11.67 -9.58 -12.47
CA THR A 170 -12.73 -9.58 -11.46
C THR A 170 -12.13 -9.78 -10.08
N VAL A 171 -12.59 -8.98 -9.10
CA VAL A 171 -12.21 -9.11 -7.70
C VAL A 171 -13.46 -9.05 -6.82
N LYS A 172 -13.52 -9.91 -5.80
CA LYS A 172 -14.56 -9.87 -4.77
C LYS A 172 -13.96 -9.24 -3.51
N LEU A 173 -14.48 -8.09 -3.12
CA LEU A 173 -14.10 -7.39 -1.90
C LEU A 173 -14.98 -7.84 -0.74
N ASP A 174 -14.35 -8.36 0.30
CA ASP A 174 -14.98 -8.79 1.55
C ASP A 174 -14.04 -8.56 2.74
N THR A 175 -14.24 -9.29 3.84
CA THR A 175 -13.41 -9.16 5.05
C THR A 175 -12.00 -9.72 4.91
N VAL A 176 -11.74 -10.53 3.89
CA VAL A 176 -10.48 -11.23 3.65
C VAL A 176 -9.79 -10.66 2.42
N TYR A 177 -10.55 -10.38 1.36
CA TYR A 177 -10.00 -10.01 0.07
C TYR A 177 -10.07 -8.51 -0.18
N THR A 178 -8.90 -7.93 -0.49
CA THR A 178 -8.73 -6.59 -1.04
C THR A 178 -8.22 -6.68 -2.47
N ALA A 179 -8.39 -5.60 -3.24
CA ALA A 179 -7.75 -5.44 -4.54
C ALA A 179 -6.60 -4.45 -4.42
N GLN A 180 -5.50 -4.70 -5.11
CA GLN A 180 -4.38 -3.77 -5.20
C GLN A 180 -3.83 -3.80 -6.63
N THR A 181 -3.65 -2.63 -7.23
CA THR A 181 -3.16 -2.50 -8.60
C THR A 181 -2.24 -1.29 -8.73
N ASN A 182 -1.40 -1.30 -9.75
CA ASN A 182 -0.48 -0.22 -10.03
C ASN A 182 -0.80 0.41 -11.39
N PHE A 183 -0.82 1.73 -11.45
CA PHE A 183 -0.92 2.50 -12.68
C PHE A 183 0.30 3.41 -12.77
N GLY A 184 0.91 3.58 -13.94
CA GLY A 184 2.08 4.45 -14.01
C GLY A 184 2.40 5.00 -15.38
N ASN A 185 3.29 5.98 -15.36
CA ASN A 185 3.88 6.60 -16.53
C ASN A 185 5.41 6.45 -16.44
N ARG A 186 6.03 5.97 -17.51
CA ARG A 186 7.48 5.74 -17.59
C ARG A 186 8.29 7.04 -17.52
N SER A 187 7.67 8.17 -17.86
CA SER A 187 8.28 9.48 -17.95
C SER A 187 7.21 10.55 -17.74
N VAL A 188 7.16 11.16 -16.56
CA VAL A 188 6.27 12.31 -16.34
C VAL A 188 6.91 13.53 -16.99
N ASP A 189 6.28 14.02 -18.06
CA ASP A 189 6.73 15.19 -18.84
C ASP A 189 5.69 16.31 -18.78
N ILE A 190 5.39 16.76 -17.56
CA ILE A 190 4.46 17.87 -17.30
C ILE A 190 5.19 19.08 -16.72
N ALA A 191 4.50 20.22 -16.69
CA ALA A 191 5.03 21.44 -16.12
C ALA A 191 5.40 21.25 -14.63
N PRO A 192 6.43 21.95 -14.13
CA PRO A 192 6.71 21.97 -12.71
C PRO A 192 5.52 22.52 -11.91
N GLY A 193 5.28 21.93 -10.74
CA GLY A 193 4.15 22.28 -9.88
C GLY A 193 3.81 21.15 -8.92
N THR A 194 2.89 21.46 -8.00
CA THR A 194 2.33 20.48 -7.06
C THR A 194 0.94 20.08 -7.53
N TYR A 195 0.70 18.78 -7.61
CA TYR A 195 -0.53 18.18 -8.09
C TYR A 195 -1.14 17.31 -6.98
N SER A 196 -2.35 17.62 -6.54
CA SER A 196 -3.14 16.79 -5.64
C SER A 196 -3.93 15.79 -6.48
N ILE A 197 -3.54 14.51 -6.46
CA ILE A 197 -4.06 13.48 -7.35
C ILE A 197 -4.93 12.50 -6.56
N ALA A 198 -6.14 12.23 -7.04
CA ALA A 198 -7.01 11.20 -6.48
C ALA A 198 -7.36 10.16 -7.54
N ALA A 199 -7.66 8.94 -7.08
CA ALA A 199 -8.19 7.88 -7.92
C ALA A 199 -9.66 7.65 -7.58
N CYS A 200 -10.52 7.61 -8.59
CA CYS A 200 -11.95 7.38 -8.44
C CYS A 200 -12.36 6.12 -9.20
N LEU A 201 -13.05 5.22 -8.50
CA LEU A 201 -13.66 4.02 -9.04
C LEU A 201 -15.12 4.31 -9.38
N GLY A 202 -15.44 4.26 -10.67
CA GLY A 202 -16.82 4.32 -11.17
C GLY A 202 -17.56 2.99 -11.03
N ALA A 203 -18.76 2.93 -11.60
CA ALA A 203 -19.57 1.72 -11.61
C ALA A 203 -18.84 0.55 -12.31
N THR A 204 -18.79 -0.61 -11.65
CA THR A 204 -18.15 -1.82 -12.17
C THR A 204 -18.63 -3.06 -11.43
N GLY A 205 -18.82 -4.19 -12.12
CA GLY A 205 -19.35 -5.42 -11.50
C GLY A 205 -20.69 -5.19 -10.80
N SER A 206 -20.74 -5.45 -9.48
CA SER A 206 -21.91 -5.19 -8.62
C SER A 206 -21.94 -3.77 -8.05
N TRP A 207 -20.84 -3.01 -8.14
CA TRP A 207 -20.78 -1.62 -7.68
C TRP A 207 -21.42 -0.67 -8.70
N ARG A 208 -22.28 0.23 -8.22
CA ARG A 208 -23.05 1.17 -9.05
C ARG A 208 -22.80 2.65 -8.73
N GLY A 209 -22.04 2.94 -7.68
CA GLY A 209 -21.74 4.31 -7.27
C GLY A 209 -20.41 4.82 -7.83
N ARG A 210 -19.87 5.81 -7.13
CA ARG A 210 -18.52 6.35 -7.34
C ARG A 210 -17.83 6.46 -5.99
N ALA A 211 -16.67 5.85 -5.85
CA ALA A 211 -15.82 5.98 -4.68
C ALA A 211 -14.51 6.65 -5.10
N CYS A 212 -13.93 7.49 -4.26
CA CYS A 212 -12.66 8.13 -4.53
C CYS A 212 -11.73 8.01 -3.33
N SER A 213 -10.43 7.90 -3.60
CA SER A 213 -9.42 7.98 -2.56
C SER A 213 -9.29 9.41 -2.03
N ASP A 214 -8.60 9.54 -0.89
CA ASP A 214 -7.94 10.78 -0.54
C ASP A 214 -6.89 11.16 -1.62
N ALA A 215 -6.58 12.45 -1.70
CA ALA A 215 -5.63 12.94 -2.67
C ALA A 215 -4.19 12.76 -2.16
N VAL A 216 -3.34 12.16 -3.00
CA VAL A 216 -1.88 12.10 -2.80
C VAL A 216 -1.21 13.28 -3.48
N LYS A 217 0.00 13.63 -3.04
CA LYS A 217 0.70 14.81 -3.56
C LYS A 217 1.85 14.40 -4.48
N LEU A 218 1.80 14.85 -5.72
CA LEU A 218 2.91 14.75 -6.67
C LEU A 218 3.50 16.13 -6.92
N THR A 219 4.76 16.35 -6.51
CA THR A 219 5.50 17.56 -6.82
C THR A 219 6.45 17.30 -7.99
N VAL A 220 6.29 18.05 -9.07
CA VAL A 220 7.21 18.04 -10.21
C VAL A 220 8.10 19.27 -10.10
N GLU A 221 9.39 19.06 -9.85
CA GLU A 221 10.39 20.13 -9.76
C GLU A 221 11.03 20.42 -11.11
N LEU A 222 11.63 21.61 -11.25
CA LEU A 222 12.45 21.92 -12.41
C LEU A 222 13.62 20.94 -12.51
N ARG A 223 13.75 20.27 -13.66
CA ARG A 223 14.88 19.38 -13.90
C ARG A 223 16.17 20.20 -13.93
N PRO A 224 17.18 19.89 -13.10
CA PRO A 224 18.47 20.56 -13.21
C PRO A 224 19.15 20.16 -14.52
N GLY A 225 19.92 21.08 -15.10
CA GLY A 225 20.61 20.82 -16.38
C GLY A 225 21.56 19.61 -16.34
N LYS A 226 22.07 19.25 -15.15
CA LYS A 226 22.83 18.02 -14.90
C LYS A 226 22.45 17.43 -13.54
N LEU A 227 22.13 16.14 -13.50
CA LEU A 227 21.93 15.40 -12.26
C LEU A 227 23.27 15.16 -11.56
N THR A 228 23.28 15.26 -10.24
CA THR A 228 24.40 14.75 -9.43
C THR A 228 24.47 13.22 -9.53
N PRO A 229 25.61 12.59 -9.22
CA PRO A 229 25.69 11.12 -9.18
C PRO A 229 24.62 10.49 -8.29
N ASP A 230 24.35 11.06 -7.12
CA ASP A 230 23.33 10.54 -6.20
C ASP A 230 21.91 10.66 -6.77
N GLN A 231 21.61 11.78 -7.43
CA GLN A 231 20.32 11.98 -8.12
C GLN A 231 20.16 11.00 -9.29
N GLN A 232 21.23 10.74 -10.05
CA GLN A 232 21.22 9.77 -11.13
C GLN A 232 20.95 8.36 -10.59
N LEU A 233 21.60 7.97 -9.48
CA LEU A 233 21.36 6.67 -8.84
C LEU A 233 19.95 6.54 -8.29
N ALA A 234 19.39 7.61 -7.70
CA ALA A 234 18.00 7.61 -7.28
C ALA A 234 17.04 7.43 -8.47
N LEU A 235 17.30 8.11 -9.58
CA LEU A 235 16.53 7.97 -10.82
C LEU A 235 16.63 6.54 -11.38
N ASP A 236 17.83 5.95 -11.43
CA ASP A 236 18.01 4.58 -11.93
C ASP A 236 17.32 3.55 -11.04
N ARG A 237 17.30 3.75 -9.71
CA ARG A 237 16.49 2.93 -8.79
C ARG A 237 15.00 3.04 -9.08
N GLN A 238 14.47 4.26 -9.28
CA GLN A 238 13.05 4.45 -9.61
C GLN A 238 12.68 3.84 -10.96
N LYS A 239 13.57 3.92 -11.95
CA LYS A 239 13.38 3.29 -13.26
C LYS A 239 13.43 1.77 -13.19
N ALA A 240 14.32 1.20 -12.40
CA ALA A 240 14.34 -0.24 -12.13
C ALA A 240 13.05 -0.68 -11.41
N ARG A 241 12.60 0.09 -10.42
CA ARG A 241 11.34 -0.18 -9.69
C ARG A 241 10.13 -0.13 -10.61
N TYR A 242 10.02 0.90 -11.45
CA TYR A 242 8.97 0.98 -12.46
C TYR A 242 9.01 -0.21 -13.42
N GLY A 243 10.21 -0.60 -13.89
CA GLY A 243 10.39 -1.78 -14.74
C GLY A 243 9.88 -3.05 -14.07
N LEU A 244 10.13 -3.23 -12.77
CA LEU A 244 9.64 -4.37 -11.99
C LEU A 244 8.11 -4.40 -11.93
N LEU A 245 7.47 -3.27 -11.66
CA LEU A 245 6.01 -3.16 -11.64
C LEU A 245 5.41 -3.40 -13.02
N ALA A 246 6.09 -2.97 -14.08
CA ALA A 246 5.63 -3.11 -15.46
C ALA A 246 5.94 -4.49 -16.08
N GLY A 247 6.73 -5.35 -15.41
CA GLY A 247 7.23 -6.59 -16.01
C GLY A 247 8.27 -6.39 -17.14
N ASP A 248 8.89 -5.21 -17.23
CA ASP A 248 9.92 -4.89 -18.23
C ASP A 248 11.30 -5.39 -17.75
N TYR A 249 11.54 -6.69 -17.88
CA TYR A 249 12.78 -7.33 -17.39
C TYR A 249 14.05 -6.83 -18.10
N ASP A 250 13.94 -6.28 -19.31
CA ASP A 250 15.06 -5.64 -20.00
C ASP A 250 15.44 -4.32 -19.33
N ALA A 251 14.46 -3.47 -19.01
CA ALA A 251 14.70 -2.25 -18.26
C ALA A 251 15.27 -2.55 -16.87
N ILE A 252 14.71 -3.52 -16.14
CA ILE A 252 15.20 -3.91 -14.82
C ILE A 252 16.66 -4.34 -14.89
N GLU A 253 17.02 -5.19 -15.85
CA GLU A 253 18.41 -5.62 -16.05
C GLU A 253 19.33 -4.42 -16.34
N SER A 254 18.94 -3.55 -17.28
CA SER A 254 19.73 -2.39 -17.66
C SER A 254 20.02 -1.47 -16.48
N TYR A 255 18.99 -1.11 -15.70
CA TYR A 255 19.15 -0.22 -14.55
C TYR A 255 19.84 -0.91 -13.37
N GLY A 256 19.61 -2.22 -13.17
CA GLY A 256 20.37 -3.03 -12.21
C GLY A 256 21.88 -3.01 -12.49
N ARG A 257 22.28 -3.12 -13.77
CA ARG A 257 23.68 -3.03 -14.17
C ARG A 257 24.29 -1.66 -13.91
N GLU A 258 23.57 -0.56 -14.19
CA GLU A 258 24.06 0.79 -13.90
C GLU A 258 24.24 1.02 -12.38
N LEU A 259 23.34 0.49 -11.55
CA LEU A 259 23.47 0.56 -10.09
C LEU A 259 24.71 -0.20 -9.58
N VAL A 260 24.96 -1.42 -10.07
CA VAL A 260 26.15 -2.22 -9.71
C VAL A 260 27.45 -1.61 -10.26
N LYS A 261 27.39 -0.99 -11.43
CA LYS A 261 28.53 -0.29 -12.03
C LYS A 261 28.96 0.92 -11.20
N ALA A 262 27.98 1.68 -10.69
CA ALA A 262 28.25 2.81 -9.82
C ALA A 262 28.71 2.40 -8.42
N ASP A 263 28.13 1.33 -7.86
CA ASP A 263 28.58 0.71 -6.62
C ASP A 263 28.47 -0.82 -6.71
N LYS A 264 29.62 -1.51 -6.74
CA LYS A 264 29.68 -2.98 -6.77
C LYS A 264 29.09 -3.64 -5.51
N ASN A 265 28.84 -2.88 -4.45
CA ASN A 265 28.17 -3.34 -3.23
C ASN A 265 26.71 -2.88 -3.15
N SER A 266 26.12 -2.45 -4.27
CA SER A 266 24.72 -2.03 -4.35
C SER A 266 23.79 -3.24 -4.19
N GLY A 267 23.34 -3.49 -2.96
CA GLY A 267 22.32 -4.49 -2.65
C GLY A 267 21.08 -4.36 -3.56
N PRO A 268 20.49 -3.16 -3.75
CA PRO A 268 19.38 -2.97 -4.69
C PRO A 268 19.73 -3.32 -6.14
N GLY A 269 20.94 -3.00 -6.61
CA GLY A 269 21.38 -3.36 -7.96
C GLY A 269 21.35 -4.87 -8.18
N HIS A 270 21.92 -5.63 -7.24
CA HIS A 270 21.89 -7.09 -7.27
C HIS A 270 20.47 -7.67 -7.14
N ILE A 271 19.58 -7.05 -6.34
CA ILE A 271 18.15 -7.44 -6.29
C ILE A 271 17.49 -7.32 -7.66
N TYR A 272 17.68 -6.18 -8.34
CA TYR A 272 17.10 -5.97 -9.67
C TYR A 272 17.66 -6.93 -10.71
N LEU A 273 18.95 -7.21 -10.69
CA LEU A 273 19.55 -8.23 -11.57
C LEU A 273 18.97 -9.62 -11.29
N GLY A 274 18.75 -9.96 -10.01
CA GLY A 274 18.08 -11.19 -9.59
C GLY A 274 16.65 -11.32 -10.15
N GLU A 275 15.84 -10.27 -9.99
CA GLU A 275 14.47 -10.22 -10.53
C GLU A 275 14.43 -10.26 -12.06
N ALA A 276 15.35 -9.58 -12.75
CA ALA A 276 15.47 -9.66 -14.20
C ALA A 276 15.87 -11.07 -14.67
N GLY A 277 16.80 -11.72 -13.97
CA GLY A 277 17.19 -13.11 -14.24
C GLY A 277 16.01 -14.06 -14.06
N LEU A 278 15.23 -13.90 -12.99
CA LEU A 278 14.05 -14.70 -12.70
C LEU A 278 12.99 -14.55 -13.80
N GLY A 279 12.65 -13.33 -14.18
CA GLY A 279 11.68 -13.03 -15.24
C GLY A 279 12.11 -13.56 -16.61
N LYS A 280 13.41 -13.57 -16.89
CA LYS A 280 14.01 -14.13 -18.12
C LYS A 280 14.30 -15.63 -18.04
N VAL A 281 13.87 -16.30 -16.98
CA VAL A 281 14.05 -17.76 -16.76
C VAL A 281 15.54 -18.16 -16.71
N LYS A 282 16.43 -17.25 -16.31
CA LYS A 282 17.86 -17.49 -16.03
C LYS A 282 18.04 -17.75 -14.54
N ASN A 283 17.53 -18.89 -14.09
CA ASN A 283 17.41 -19.21 -12.65
C ASN A 283 18.77 -19.24 -11.93
N ASP A 284 19.83 -19.67 -12.60
CA ASP A 284 21.22 -19.68 -12.10
C ASP A 284 21.76 -18.27 -11.85
N VAL A 285 21.58 -17.37 -12.83
CA VAL A 285 21.93 -15.95 -12.70
C VAL A 285 21.12 -15.30 -11.59
N ALA A 286 19.81 -15.56 -11.55
CA ALA A 286 18.93 -15.01 -10.53
C ALA A 286 19.37 -15.41 -9.11
N LEU A 287 19.67 -16.70 -8.92
CA LEU A 287 20.13 -17.24 -7.63
C LEU A 287 21.43 -16.58 -7.19
N GLN A 288 22.41 -16.47 -8.09
CA GLN A 288 23.69 -15.82 -7.79
C GLN A 288 23.49 -14.39 -7.31
N GLU A 289 22.71 -13.60 -8.04
CA GLU A 289 22.46 -12.19 -7.73
C GLU A 289 21.71 -12.01 -6.39
N PHE A 290 20.69 -12.83 -6.10
CA PHE A 290 20.01 -12.79 -4.80
C PHE A 290 20.90 -13.21 -3.63
N VAL A 291 21.77 -14.21 -3.80
CA VAL A 291 22.76 -14.61 -2.79
C VAL A 291 23.75 -13.46 -2.53
N THR A 292 24.23 -12.80 -3.58
CA THR A 292 25.10 -11.62 -3.44
C THR A 292 24.39 -10.49 -2.70
N ALA A 293 23.14 -10.17 -3.06
CA ALA A 293 22.35 -9.17 -2.34
C ALA A 293 22.19 -9.50 -0.85
N ARG A 294 21.94 -10.77 -0.51
CA ARG A 294 21.80 -11.22 0.89
C ARG A 294 23.10 -11.08 1.67
N MET A 295 24.23 -11.46 1.06
CA MET A 295 25.55 -11.28 1.69
C MET A 295 25.85 -9.81 1.97
N LEU A 296 25.53 -8.91 1.03
CA LEU A 296 25.72 -7.47 1.18
C LEU A 296 24.82 -6.92 2.30
N TYR A 297 23.55 -7.33 2.36
CA TYR A 297 22.63 -6.96 3.43
C TYR A 297 23.18 -7.35 4.81
N ASN A 298 23.61 -8.60 4.98
CA ASN A 298 24.15 -9.10 6.24
C ASN A 298 25.42 -8.36 6.67
N ARG A 299 26.27 -7.97 5.72
CA ARG A 299 27.48 -7.19 5.99
C ARG A 299 27.17 -5.76 6.46
N GLN A 300 26.14 -5.14 5.90
CA GLN A 300 25.68 -3.81 6.28
C GLN A 300 24.91 -3.82 7.61
N ASN A 301 24.30 -4.95 7.97
CA ASN A 301 23.44 -5.11 9.14
C ASN A 301 23.90 -6.26 10.06
N PRO A 302 25.15 -6.27 10.57
CA PRO A 302 25.72 -7.43 11.25
C PRO A 302 25.04 -7.79 12.58
N ASN A 303 24.32 -6.85 13.19
CA ASN A 303 23.66 -7.02 14.49
C ASN A 303 22.13 -7.02 14.39
N VAL A 304 21.59 -7.00 13.17
CA VAL A 304 20.14 -7.09 12.97
C VAL A 304 19.79 -8.58 12.96
N GLY A 305 19.10 -9.03 14.01
CA GLY A 305 18.65 -10.42 14.13
C GLY A 305 17.55 -10.78 13.12
N GLU A 306 16.90 -9.77 12.55
CA GLU A 306 15.89 -9.94 11.51
C GLU A 306 16.55 -10.16 10.14
N GLN A 307 16.28 -11.32 9.54
CA GLN A 307 16.85 -11.69 8.25
C GLN A 307 16.06 -11.05 7.09
N PRO A 308 16.69 -10.83 5.92
CA PRO A 308 15.99 -10.27 4.76
C PRO A 308 15.05 -11.32 4.15
N MET A 309 13.86 -11.49 4.73
CA MET A 309 12.92 -12.57 4.41
C MET A 309 12.59 -12.65 2.92
N TYR A 310 12.43 -11.51 2.24
CA TYR A 310 12.21 -11.48 0.79
C TYR A 310 13.34 -12.20 0.02
N LEU A 311 14.61 -11.94 0.35
CA LEU A 311 15.75 -12.60 -0.30
C LEU A 311 15.79 -14.09 0.01
N ILE A 312 15.48 -14.46 1.25
CA ILE A 312 15.45 -15.88 1.67
C ILE A 312 14.36 -16.63 0.90
N THR A 313 13.15 -16.08 0.84
CA THR A 313 12.04 -16.66 0.09
C THR A 313 12.39 -16.82 -1.39
N ARG A 314 12.96 -15.80 -2.04
CA ARG A 314 13.39 -15.88 -3.44
C ARG A 314 14.45 -16.95 -3.69
N ILE A 315 15.46 -17.03 -2.82
CA ILE A 315 16.51 -18.04 -2.90
C ILE A 315 15.92 -19.45 -2.75
N ASN A 316 15.07 -19.67 -1.75
CA ASN A 316 14.46 -20.98 -1.51
C ASN A 316 13.57 -21.41 -2.69
N GLN A 317 12.72 -20.51 -3.21
CA GLN A 317 11.88 -20.77 -4.38
C GLN A 317 12.71 -21.18 -5.61
N LEU A 318 13.85 -20.53 -5.84
CA LEU A 318 14.75 -20.88 -6.94
C LEU A 318 15.42 -22.23 -6.71
N LEU A 319 15.89 -22.52 -5.49
CA LEU A 319 16.48 -23.82 -5.16
C LEU A 319 15.48 -24.95 -5.33
N GLU A 320 14.26 -24.80 -4.82
CA GLU A 320 13.18 -25.79 -5.00
C GLU A 320 12.89 -26.03 -6.49
N LYS A 321 12.77 -24.95 -7.28
CA LYS A 321 12.54 -25.02 -8.72
C LYS A 321 13.69 -25.71 -9.47
N MET A 322 14.93 -25.49 -9.06
CA MET A 322 16.13 -26.08 -9.69
C MET A 322 16.35 -27.54 -9.28
N LEU A 323 15.97 -27.92 -8.06
CA LEU A 323 16.12 -29.28 -7.53
C LEU A 323 14.94 -30.21 -7.85
N GLY A 324 13.84 -29.67 -8.39
CA GLY A 324 12.67 -30.46 -8.79
C GLY A 324 11.81 -30.95 -7.63
N THR A 325 12.00 -30.41 -6.42
CA THR A 325 11.16 -30.67 -5.26
C THR A 325 9.88 -29.84 -5.39
N LYS A 326 8.76 -30.50 -5.69
CA LYS A 326 7.40 -29.95 -5.58
C LYS A 326 6.84 -30.19 -4.19
#